data_AF-A0AA35JBV9-F1
#
_entry.id   AF-A0AA35JBV9-F1
#
_cell.length_a   1.000
_cell.length_b   1.000
_cell.length_c   1.000
_cell.angle_alpha   90.00
_cell.angle_beta   90.00
_cell.angle_gamma   90.00
#
_symmetry.space_group_name_H-M   'P 1'
#
loop_
_entity.id
_entity.type
_entity.pdbx_description
1 polymer ?
#
loop_
_entity_poly.entity_id
_entity_poly.type
_entity_poly.pdbx_seq_one_letter_code
_entity_poly.pdbx_strand_id
1 'polypeptide(L)'
;MTSLASSPQDLEKGVNTIENIETLPQQGSIAGVSQGLPNIQEIYTDRDFITLGSSTFRRRDLLNALDRDDESEERYARPAPPHQFANPVPLGLASFSLSALVLSLINANVRGVTDGKWALSLFLFFGGAIELFAGLLCFVIGDTYAMTVFSSFGGFWICYGYGLTDTDNLVSGYTDPTMLNNVIGFFLAGWTVFTFLMLMCTLKSTWGLFLLLTFLDITFLLLCIGTFIDNNNLKMAGGYFGILSSCCGWYSLYCSVVSPSNSYLAFKAHTMPNAP
;
A
#
# COMPACT_ATOMS: atom_id res chain seq x y z
N MET A 1 17.58 17.90 44.74
CA MET A 1 16.83 16.84 44.03
C MET A 1 16.49 17.37 42.64
N THR A 2 16.72 16.56 41.59
CA THR A 2 16.08 16.56 40.24
C THR A 2 15.61 17.90 39.63
N SER A 3 16.21 18.35 38.50
CA SER A 3 15.82 18.03 37.10
C SER A 3 14.61 18.88 36.62
N LEU A 4 14.56 19.53 35.44
CA LEU A 4 14.92 19.08 34.09
C LEU A 4 15.04 20.27 33.09
N ALA A 5 15.45 19.95 31.85
CA ALA A 5 15.17 20.63 30.55
C ALA A 5 16.29 21.46 29.89
N SER A 6 16.79 20.93 28.76
CA SER A 6 17.72 21.57 27.82
C SER A 6 17.08 21.63 26.42
N SER A 7 17.18 22.78 25.75
CA SER A 7 16.72 22.98 24.36
C SER A 7 17.90 22.96 23.38
N PRO A 8 17.82 22.31 22.21
CA PRO A 8 18.90 22.28 21.23
C PRO A 8 18.77 23.37 20.16
N GLN A 9 19.48 24.48 20.34
CA GLN A 9 19.82 25.44 19.27
C GLN A 9 21.24 25.98 19.51
N ASP A 10 22.26 25.16 19.24
CA ASP A 10 23.67 25.59 19.14
C ASP A 10 24.48 24.53 18.39
N LEU A 11 24.97 24.87 17.19
CA LEU A 11 26.34 24.65 16.69
C LEU A 11 26.40 24.96 15.18
N GLU A 12 26.73 26.21 14.84
CA GLU A 12 27.26 26.56 13.52
C GLU A 12 28.79 26.37 13.48
N LYS A 13 29.32 26.12 12.27
CA LYS A 13 30.68 26.49 11.75
C LYS A 13 31.94 25.77 12.30
N GLY A 14 32.74 25.26 11.37
CA GLY A 14 34.14 24.84 11.53
C GLY A 14 34.87 24.76 10.17
N VAL A 15 36.09 25.31 10.09
CA VAL A 15 36.86 25.73 8.86
C VAL A 15 38.37 25.71 9.25
N ASN A 16 39.42 25.43 8.44
CA ASN A 16 39.68 25.51 6.98
C ASN A 16 40.85 24.59 6.47
N THR A 17 41.09 24.61 5.13
CA THR A 17 42.39 24.55 4.38
C THR A 17 43.45 23.44 4.59
N ILE A 18 43.88 22.78 3.48
CA ILE A 18 45.29 22.56 3.03
C ILE A 18 45.35 22.68 1.49
N GLU A 19 46.49 23.08 0.92
CA GLU A 19 46.70 23.51 -0.49
C GLU A 19 47.34 22.47 -1.45
N ASN A 20 47.13 22.71 -2.76
CA ASN A 20 47.86 22.32 -3.99
C ASN A 20 49.06 21.32 -3.96
N ILE A 21 49.01 20.28 -4.82
CA ILE A 21 50.16 19.69 -5.56
C ILE A 21 49.73 19.32 -7.01
N GLU A 22 50.67 19.33 -7.96
CA GLU A 22 50.51 19.36 -9.43
C GLU A 22 50.39 17.99 -10.16
N THR A 23 50.26 18.08 -11.49
CA THR A 23 50.20 17.08 -12.61
C THR A 23 51.24 15.93 -12.59
N LEU A 24 51.17 14.79 -13.32
CA LEU A 24 50.35 14.13 -14.39
C LEU A 24 50.73 12.59 -14.36
N PRO A 25 50.34 11.63 -15.26
CA PRO A 25 49.45 11.66 -16.44
C PRO A 25 48.31 10.60 -16.46
N GLN A 26 47.40 10.70 -17.44
CA GLN A 26 46.50 9.60 -17.82
C GLN A 26 47.23 8.54 -18.66
N GLN A 27 47.01 7.25 -18.39
CA GLN A 27 47.32 6.17 -19.34
C GLN A 27 46.41 4.95 -19.12
N GLY A 28 45.85 4.40 -20.21
CA GLY A 28 45.16 3.10 -20.20
C GLY A 28 43.64 3.14 -20.05
N SER A 29 42.91 3.49 -21.12
CA SER A 29 41.48 3.19 -21.22
C SER A 29 41.27 1.68 -21.44
N ILE A 30 40.56 1.01 -20.53
CA ILE A 30 39.84 -0.22 -20.84
C ILE A 30 38.35 0.15 -20.81
N ALA A 31 37.72 0.15 -21.98
CA ALA A 31 36.33 0.55 -22.14
C ALA A 31 35.39 -0.61 -21.81
N GLY A 32 34.38 -0.35 -20.97
CA GLY A 32 33.27 -1.26 -20.70
C GLY A 32 33.07 -1.53 -19.21
N VAL A 33 31.82 -1.36 -18.74
CA VAL A 33 31.33 -1.68 -17.39
C VAL A 33 31.85 -0.79 -16.25
N SER A 34 31.15 0.33 -16.00
CA SER A 34 30.90 0.87 -14.64
C SER A 34 30.00 2.12 -14.70
N GLN A 35 28.72 1.96 -14.37
CA GLN A 35 27.91 3.04 -13.80
C GLN A 35 27.21 2.46 -12.56
N GLY A 36 27.58 2.94 -11.37
CA GLY A 36 26.86 2.65 -10.13
C GLY A 36 27.57 1.78 -9.07
N LEU A 37 28.79 1.28 -9.31
CA LEU A 37 29.59 0.67 -8.24
C LEU A 37 30.43 1.74 -7.53
N PRO A 38 30.45 1.79 -6.17
CA PRO A 38 31.32 2.68 -5.45
C PRO A 38 32.78 2.34 -5.77
N ASN A 39 33.57 3.35 -6.13
CA ASN A 39 34.98 3.17 -6.45
C ASN A 39 35.76 2.84 -5.16
N ILE A 40 36.12 1.57 -4.96
CA ILE A 40 36.84 1.10 -3.78
C ILE A 40 38.31 1.55 -3.91
N GLN A 41 38.60 2.73 -3.36
CA GLN A 41 39.94 3.34 -3.41
C GLN A 41 40.88 2.81 -2.32
N GLU A 42 40.34 2.22 -1.26
CA GLU A 42 41.12 1.67 -0.14
C GLU A 42 40.68 0.25 0.23
N ILE A 43 41.66 -0.63 0.40
CA ILE A 43 41.50 -2.02 0.85
C ILE A 43 42.44 -2.23 2.04
N TYR A 44 41.87 -2.47 3.23
CA TYR A 44 42.65 -2.92 4.38
C TYR A 44 42.34 -4.40 4.64
N THR A 45 43.38 -5.16 4.98
CA THR A 45 43.27 -6.58 5.31
C THR A 45 43.81 -6.82 6.71
N ASP A 46 42.92 -7.14 7.65
CA ASP A 46 43.30 -7.83 8.87
C ASP A 46 43.23 -9.36 8.65
N ARG A 47 43.77 -10.16 9.57
CA ARG A 47 43.93 -11.61 9.39
C ARG A 47 42.61 -12.30 9.05
N ASP A 48 41.52 -11.90 9.69
CA ASP A 48 40.18 -12.48 9.54
C ASP A 48 39.17 -11.59 8.78
N PHE A 49 39.52 -10.33 8.48
CA PHE A 49 38.59 -9.33 7.91
C PHE A 49 39.20 -8.53 6.76
N ILE A 50 38.39 -8.27 5.73
CA ILE A 50 38.74 -7.46 4.56
C ILE A 50 37.75 -6.30 4.50
N THR A 51 38.24 -5.07 4.60
CA THR A 51 37.43 -3.86 4.46
C THR A 51 37.56 -3.32 3.04
N LEU A 52 36.42 -3.11 2.38
CA LEU A 52 36.31 -2.53 1.04
C LEU A 52 35.56 -1.20 1.17
N GLY A 53 36.29 -0.08 1.15
CA GLY A 53 35.72 1.23 1.47
C GLY A 53 35.05 1.25 2.85
N SER A 54 33.76 1.56 2.90
CA SER A 54 32.97 1.60 4.14
C SER A 54 32.48 0.24 4.67
N SER A 55 32.71 -0.85 3.93
CA SER A 55 32.10 -2.17 4.22
C SER A 55 33.13 -3.19 4.69
N THR A 56 32.87 -3.84 5.82
CA THR A 56 33.75 -4.88 6.39
C THR A 56 33.18 -6.28 6.14
N PHE A 57 33.98 -7.14 5.51
CA PHE A 57 33.63 -8.54 5.25
C PHE A 57 34.59 -9.47 6.00
N ARG A 58 34.13 -10.65 6.43
CA ARG A 58 35.04 -11.70 6.92
C ARG A 58 35.79 -12.29 5.73
N ARG A 59 37.10 -12.48 5.85
CA ARG A 59 37.98 -12.99 4.79
C ARG A 59 37.44 -14.31 4.20
N ARG A 60 37.10 -15.29 5.04
CA ARG A 60 36.54 -16.58 4.57
C ARG A 60 35.21 -16.44 3.83
N ASP A 61 34.35 -15.51 4.24
CA ASP A 61 33.00 -15.35 3.67
C ASP A 61 33.07 -14.58 2.34
N LEU A 62 34.02 -13.65 2.21
CA LEU A 62 34.37 -12.98 0.95
C LEU A 62 35.10 -13.92 -0.01
N LEU A 63 36.07 -14.71 0.48
CA LEU A 63 36.78 -15.71 -0.33
C LEU A 63 35.82 -16.77 -0.85
N ASN A 64 34.95 -17.35 -0.02
CA ASN A 64 33.92 -18.30 -0.49
C ASN A 64 32.96 -17.72 -1.55
N ALA A 65 32.82 -16.38 -1.63
CA ALA A 65 32.02 -15.72 -2.67
C ALA A 65 32.81 -15.42 -3.95
N LEU A 66 34.15 -15.45 -3.89
CA LEU A 66 35.09 -15.18 -4.99
C LEU A 66 35.73 -16.45 -5.57
N ASP A 67 35.92 -17.49 -4.75
CA ASP A 67 36.51 -18.80 -5.03
C ASP A 67 35.53 -19.70 -5.80
N ARG A 68 34.76 -19.08 -6.70
CA ARG A 68 33.69 -19.71 -7.48
C ARG A 68 34.26 -20.25 -8.79
N ASP A 69 35.17 -21.21 -8.67
CA ASP A 69 35.49 -22.10 -9.77
C ASP A 69 34.25 -22.96 -10.11
N ASP A 70 34.11 -23.31 -11.39
CA ASP A 70 32.96 -24.03 -11.93
C ASP A 70 32.80 -25.45 -11.32
N GLU A 71 31.61 -26.02 -11.52
CA GLU A 71 31.24 -27.42 -11.19
C GLU A 71 30.87 -27.75 -9.73
N SER A 72 29.76 -27.20 -9.22
CA SER A 72 28.77 -28.00 -8.47
C SER A 72 27.44 -27.26 -8.21
N GLU A 73 26.31 -27.81 -8.69
CA GLU A 73 24.96 -27.34 -8.35
C GLU A 73 24.47 -27.83 -6.97
N GLU A 74 25.31 -27.74 -5.92
CA GLU A 74 24.82 -28.01 -4.56
C GLU A 74 24.10 -26.78 -3.98
N ARG A 75 22.80 -26.95 -3.71
CA ARG A 75 21.90 -25.95 -3.13
C ARG A 75 22.21 -25.67 -1.65
N TYR A 76 23.37 -25.08 -1.37
CA TYR A 76 23.58 -24.41 -0.09
C TYR A 76 22.77 -23.11 -0.07
N ALA A 77 22.02 -22.92 1.02
CA ALA A 77 21.05 -21.84 1.12
C ALA A 77 21.73 -20.49 0.94
N ARG A 78 21.12 -19.62 0.10
CA ARG A 78 21.40 -18.18 0.14
C ARG A 78 21.32 -17.75 1.61
N PRO A 79 22.17 -16.82 2.09
CA PRO A 79 21.94 -16.16 3.37
C PRO A 79 20.48 -15.73 3.41
N ALA A 80 19.75 -16.14 4.46
CA ALA A 80 18.32 -15.88 4.54
C ALA A 80 18.09 -14.39 4.27
N PRO A 81 17.22 -14.01 3.31
CA PRO A 81 17.04 -12.62 2.94
C PRO A 81 16.72 -11.82 4.22
N PRO A 82 17.35 -10.64 4.43
CA PRO A 82 17.24 -9.90 5.67
C PRO A 82 15.76 -9.71 6.01
N HIS A 83 15.38 -10.24 7.18
CA HIS A 83 14.04 -10.70 7.57
C HIS A 83 12.90 -10.02 6.79
N GLN A 84 12.52 -10.60 5.66
CA GLN A 84 11.55 -9.97 4.77
C GLN A 84 10.15 -10.15 5.33
N PHE A 85 9.57 -9.07 5.86
CA PHE A 85 8.19 -9.06 6.34
C PHE A 85 7.20 -9.45 5.22
N ALA A 86 6.12 -10.12 5.60
CA ALA A 86 5.04 -10.43 4.68
C ALA A 86 4.40 -9.15 4.14
N ASN A 87 4.03 -9.14 2.85
CA ASN A 87 3.30 -8.02 2.27
C ASN A 87 1.84 -8.03 2.80
N PRO A 88 1.35 -6.97 3.48
CA PRO A 88 -0.01 -6.89 3.99
C PRO A 88 -1.02 -6.36 2.96
N VAL A 89 -0.58 -5.78 1.84
CA VAL A 89 -1.45 -5.24 0.77
C VAL A 89 -2.50 -6.26 0.27
N PRO A 90 -2.19 -7.55 0.07
CA PRO A 90 -3.21 -8.53 -0.32
C PRO A 90 -4.31 -8.72 0.73
N LEU A 91 -4.00 -8.59 2.02
CA LEU A 91 -5.03 -8.70 3.08
C LEU A 91 -6.03 -7.54 3.00
N GLY A 92 -5.53 -6.31 2.81
CA GLY A 92 -6.37 -5.13 2.60
C GLY A 92 -7.19 -5.20 1.31
N LEU A 93 -6.62 -5.70 0.21
CA LEU A 93 -7.38 -5.93 -1.03
C LEU A 93 -8.48 -6.99 -0.84
N ALA A 94 -8.26 -8.02 -0.04
CA ALA A 94 -9.25 -9.06 0.25
C ALA A 94 -10.41 -8.54 1.11
N SER A 95 -10.12 -7.81 2.19
CA SER A 95 -11.14 -7.20 3.06
C SER A 95 -11.98 -6.19 2.30
N PHE A 96 -11.31 -5.33 1.52
CA PHE A 96 -11.96 -4.27 0.77
C PHE A 96 -12.89 -4.85 -0.28
N SER A 97 -12.36 -5.73 -1.15
CA SER A 97 -13.11 -6.23 -2.31
C SER A 97 -14.30 -7.10 -1.92
N LEU A 98 -14.22 -7.87 -0.82
CA LEU A 98 -15.36 -8.66 -0.34
C LEU A 98 -16.46 -7.75 0.25
N SER A 99 -16.06 -6.79 1.08
CA SER A 99 -17.00 -5.86 1.73
C SER A 99 -17.67 -4.94 0.71
N ALA A 100 -16.87 -4.41 -0.23
CA ALA A 100 -17.33 -3.61 -1.36
C ALA A 100 -18.32 -4.40 -2.21
N LEU A 101 -18.05 -5.67 -2.53
CA LEU A 101 -18.98 -6.48 -3.33
C LEU A 101 -20.32 -6.66 -2.63
N VAL A 102 -20.32 -7.04 -1.36
CA VAL A 102 -21.57 -7.30 -0.61
C VAL A 102 -22.41 -6.02 -0.50
N LEU A 103 -21.79 -4.88 -0.15
CA LEU A 103 -22.47 -3.59 -0.15
C LEU A 103 -23.01 -3.23 -1.54
N SER A 104 -22.24 -3.51 -2.59
CA SER A 104 -22.59 -3.18 -3.97
C SER A 104 -23.76 -4.03 -4.51
N LEU A 105 -23.83 -5.30 -4.13
CA LEU A 105 -24.96 -6.19 -4.44
C LEU A 105 -26.25 -5.73 -3.75
N ILE A 106 -26.16 -5.24 -2.50
CA ILE A 106 -27.28 -4.66 -1.75
C ILE A 106 -27.72 -3.35 -2.42
N ASN A 107 -26.80 -2.42 -2.71
CA ASN A 107 -27.11 -1.16 -3.38
C ASN A 107 -27.73 -1.36 -4.77
N ALA A 108 -27.27 -2.36 -5.53
CA ALA A 108 -27.84 -2.74 -6.82
C ALA A 108 -29.17 -3.52 -6.71
N ASN A 109 -29.74 -3.69 -5.51
CA ASN A 109 -30.97 -4.43 -5.22
C ASN A 109 -30.97 -5.84 -5.84
N VAL A 110 -29.80 -6.50 -5.89
CA VAL A 110 -29.66 -7.81 -6.53
C VAL A 110 -30.54 -8.82 -5.78
N ARG A 111 -31.27 -9.65 -6.55
CA ARG A 111 -32.29 -10.59 -6.02
C ARG A 111 -33.44 -9.92 -5.24
N GLY A 112 -33.61 -8.60 -5.36
CA GLY A 112 -34.61 -7.82 -4.61
C GLY A 112 -34.25 -7.56 -3.15
N VAL A 113 -32.98 -7.74 -2.76
CA VAL A 113 -32.50 -7.47 -1.39
C VAL A 113 -32.34 -5.97 -1.19
N THR A 114 -33.14 -5.40 -0.28
CA THR A 114 -33.10 -3.98 0.11
C THR A 114 -32.64 -3.77 1.56
N ASP A 115 -32.63 -4.81 2.40
CA ASP A 115 -32.14 -4.76 3.79
C ASP A 115 -30.77 -5.44 3.90
N GLY A 116 -29.77 -4.68 4.32
CA GLY A 116 -28.38 -5.10 4.45
C GLY A 116 -27.93 -5.46 5.87
N LYS A 117 -28.79 -5.45 6.89
CA LYS A 117 -28.38 -5.51 8.32
C LYS A 117 -27.44 -6.66 8.68
N TRP A 118 -27.54 -7.82 8.03
CA TRP A 118 -26.64 -8.95 8.29
C TRP A 118 -25.16 -8.63 7.93
N ALA A 119 -24.95 -7.79 6.90
CA ALA A 119 -23.63 -7.35 6.45
C ALA A 119 -22.93 -6.39 7.43
N LEU A 120 -23.63 -5.90 8.47
CA LEU A 120 -23.03 -5.19 9.61
C LEU A 120 -21.78 -5.89 10.14
N SER A 121 -21.86 -7.21 10.31
CA SER A 121 -20.76 -8.03 10.80
C SER A 121 -19.55 -8.02 9.87
N LEU A 122 -19.78 -8.11 8.55
CA LEU A 122 -18.74 -8.04 7.53
C LEU A 122 -18.05 -6.67 7.52
N PHE A 123 -18.84 -5.59 7.60
CA PHE A 123 -18.33 -4.22 7.58
C PHE A 123 -17.54 -3.87 8.85
N LEU A 124 -18.01 -4.23 10.05
CA LEU A 124 -17.26 -3.94 11.27
C LEU A 124 -15.97 -4.77 11.41
N PHE A 125 -16.04 -6.09 11.15
CA PHE A 125 -14.92 -6.98 11.44
C PHE A 125 -13.96 -7.15 10.26
N PHE A 126 -14.44 -7.45 9.05
CA PHE A 126 -13.56 -7.77 7.93
C PHE A 126 -13.17 -6.51 7.15
N GLY A 127 -14.14 -5.79 6.58
CA GLY A 127 -13.88 -4.50 5.93
C GLY A 127 -13.33 -3.46 6.91
N GLY A 128 -13.73 -3.51 8.18
CA GLY A 128 -13.30 -2.57 9.21
C GLY A 128 -11.98 -2.96 9.87
N ALA A 129 -12.06 -3.81 10.89
CA ALA A 129 -10.92 -4.12 11.75
C ALA A 129 -9.75 -4.82 11.02
N ILE A 130 -10.01 -5.80 10.15
CA ILE A 130 -8.95 -6.51 9.41
C ILE A 130 -8.29 -5.61 8.35
N GLU A 131 -9.06 -4.76 7.67
CA GLU A 131 -8.50 -3.80 6.70
C GLU A 131 -7.67 -2.72 7.37
N LEU A 132 -8.16 -2.16 8.47
CA LEU A 132 -7.42 -1.20 9.28
C LEU A 132 -6.11 -1.82 9.78
N PHE A 133 -6.14 -3.07 10.24
CA PHE A 133 -4.95 -3.81 10.65
C PHE A 133 -3.97 -4.04 9.49
N ALA A 134 -4.46 -4.40 8.29
CA ALA A 134 -3.63 -4.52 7.09
C ALA A 134 -2.96 -3.18 6.72
N GLY A 135 -3.70 -2.06 6.79
CA GLY A 135 -3.15 -0.72 6.58
C GLY A 135 -2.09 -0.34 7.62
N LEU A 136 -2.31 -0.64 8.90
CA LEU A 136 -1.32 -0.40 9.95
C LEU A 136 -0.07 -1.27 9.77
N LEU A 137 -0.17 -2.46 9.18
CA LEU A 137 1.00 -3.26 8.81
C LEU A 137 1.77 -2.68 7.61
N CYS A 138 1.12 -1.91 6.71
CA CYS A 138 1.82 -1.22 5.62
C CYS A 138 2.85 -0.19 6.14
N PHE A 139 2.64 0.39 7.33
CA PHE A 139 3.63 1.24 8.01
C PHE A 139 4.96 0.52 8.22
N VAL A 140 4.92 -0.77 8.61
CA VAL A 140 6.11 -1.59 8.93
C VAL A 140 6.97 -1.84 7.68
N ILE A 141 6.35 -1.91 6.50
CA ILE A 141 7.05 -2.07 5.22
C ILE A 141 7.31 -0.74 4.48
N GLY A 142 6.94 0.41 5.07
CA GLY A 142 7.16 1.73 4.51
C GLY A 142 6.20 2.16 3.39
N ASP A 143 5.14 1.40 3.10
CA ASP A 143 4.16 1.74 2.06
C ASP A 143 3.13 2.76 2.59
N THR A 144 3.48 4.04 2.46
CA THR A 144 2.64 5.17 2.90
C THR A 144 1.31 5.22 2.14
N TYR A 145 1.30 4.83 0.86
CA TYR A 145 0.09 4.88 0.04
C TYR A 145 -0.89 3.79 0.49
N ALA A 146 -0.44 2.53 0.56
CA ALA A 146 -1.27 1.42 1.01
C ALA A 146 -1.73 1.59 2.46
N MET A 147 -0.86 2.09 3.35
CA MET A 147 -1.22 2.45 4.73
C MET A 147 -2.38 3.44 4.75
N THR A 148 -2.26 4.56 4.02
CA THR A 148 -3.28 5.60 3.98
C THR A 148 -4.60 5.06 3.43
N VAL A 149 -4.55 4.30 2.33
CA VAL A 149 -5.75 3.74 1.67
C VAL A 149 -6.47 2.72 2.58
N PHE A 150 -5.79 1.67 3.03
CA PHE A 150 -6.44 0.60 3.80
C PHE A 150 -6.83 1.03 5.21
N SER A 151 -6.02 1.86 5.90
CA SER A 151 -6.45 2.39 7.20
C SER A 151 -7.63 3.35 7.08
N SER A 152 -7.73 4.13 6.00
CA SER A 152 -8.89 5.00 5.76
C SER A 152 -10.14 4.19 5.39
N PHE A 153 -10.05 3.23 4.46
CA PHE A 153 -11.21 2.42 4.11
C PHE A 153 -11.64 1.46 5.23
N GLY A 154 -10.72 0.97 6.07
CA GLY A 154 -11.05 0.34 7.34
C GLY A 154 -11.87 1.26 8.25
N GLY A 155 -11.48 2.53 8.35
CA GLY A 155 -12.28 3.57 9.02
C GLY A 155 -13.66 3.80 8.39
N PHE A 156 -13.75 3.86 7.06
CA PHE A 156 -15.02 3.93 6.32
C PHE A 156 -15.95 2.77 6.71
N TRP A 157 -15.46 1.53 6.67
CA TRP A 157 -16.26 0.35 6.95
C TRP A 157 -16.74 0.26 8.41
N ILE A 158 -15.91 0.70 9.37
CA ILE A 158 -16.31 0.81 10.78
C ILE A 158 -17.41 1.86 10.94
N CYS A 159 -17.24 3.07 10.39
CA CYS A 159 -18.23 4.15 10.47
C CYS A 159 -19.54 3.79 9.76
N TYR A 160 -19.45 3.23 8.55
CA TYR A 160 -20.60 2.83 7.76
C TYR A 160 -21.35 1.65 8.42
N GLY A 161 -20.62 0.63 8.89
CA GLY A 161 -21.20 -0.47 9.66
C GLY A 161 -21.92 0.02 10.90
N TYR A 162 -21.27 0.82 11.74
CA TYR A 162 -21.90 1.37 12.94
C TYR A 162 -23.16 2.21 12.60
N GLY A 163 -23.11 3.02 11.54
CA GLY A 163 -24.25 3.80 11.05
C GLY A 163 -25.44 2.99 10.51
N LEU A 164 -25.29 1.70 10.19
CA LEU A 164 -26.41 0.80 9.89
C LEU A 164 -27.11 0.27 11.16
N THR A 165 -26.53 0.51 12.34
CA THR A 165 -27.08 0.09 13.62
C THR A 165 -27.83 1.26 14.24
N ASP A 166 -29.10 1.06 14.60
CA ASP A 166 -29.88 2.06 15.33
C ASP A 166 -29.63 2.00 16.86
N THR A 167 -28.37 1.78 17.24
CA THR A 167 -27.91 1.98 18.62
C THR A 167 -27.96 3.46 18.96
N ASP A 168 -28.33 3.77 20.20
CA ASP A 168 -28.41 5.14 20.73
C ASP A 168 -29.35 6.10 19.96
N ASN A 169 -30.28 5.55 19.16
CA ASN A 169 -31.16 6.27 18.23
C ASN A 169 -30.39 7.06 17.15
N LEU A 170 -29.23 6.55 16.72
CA LEU A 170 -28.38 7.22 15.73
C LEU A 170 -29.08 7.40 14.38
N VAL A 171 -30.06 6.54 14.05
CA VAL A 171 -30.90 6.66 12.85
C VAL A 171 -32.31 7.13 13.20
N SER A 172 -32.96 6.52 14.19
CA SER A 172 -34.34 6.83 14.60
C SER A 172 -34.51 8.16 15.34
N GLY A 173 -33.42 8.77 15.83
CA GLY A 173 -33.43 10.10 16.43
C GLY A 173 -33.63 11.24 15.42
N TYR A 174 -33.48 10.98 14.12
CA TYR A 174 -33.78 11.95 13.08
C TYR A 174 -35.29 12.06 12.85
N THR A 175 -35.89 13.19 13.24
CA THR A 175 -37.31 13.49 13.01
C THR A 175 -37.63 13.79 11.54
N ASP A 176 -36.64 14.24 10.76
CA ASP A 176 -36.75 14.48 9.33
C ASP A 176 -35.82 13.52 8.55
N PRO A 177 -36.37 12.59 7.75
CA PRO A 177 -35.60 11.71 6.87
C PRO A 177 -34.70 12.47 5.87
N THR A 178 -35.08 13.67 5.45
CA THR A 178 -34.27 14.48 4.54
C THR A 178 -33.00 15.00 5.23
N MET A 179 -33.04 15.34 6.52
CA MET A 179 -31.83 15.67 7.28
C MET A 179 -30.88 14.48 7.39
N LEU A 180 -31.38 13.27 7.66
CA LEU A 180 -30.58 12.05 7.69
C LEU A 180 -29.91 11.78 6.33
N ASN A 181 -30.67 11.84 5.23
CA ASN A 181 -30.14 11.68 3.87
C ASN A 181 -29.05 12.72 3.56
N ASN A 182 -29.22 13.98 3.97
CA ASN A 182 -28.20 15.01 3.78
C ASN A 182 -26.90 14.70 4.55
N VAL A 183 -26.98 14.23 5.80
CA VAL A 183 -25.80 13.86 6.60
C VAL A 183 -25.08 12.65 5.99
N ILE A 184 -25.81 11.62 5.55
CA ILE A 184 -25.23 10.48 4.83
C ILE A 184 -24.61 10.93 3.50
N GLY A 185 -25.26 11.86 2.79
CA GLY A 185 -24.73 12.49 1.57
C GLY A 185 -23.41 13.24 1.82
N PHE A 186 -23.30 14.01 2.90
CA PHE A 186 -22.04 14.69 3.27
C PHE A 186 -20.92 13.70 3.59
N PHE A 187 -21.22 12.61 4.30
CA PHE A 187 -20.27 11.52 4.54
C PHE A 187 -19.78 10.92 3.21
N LEU A 188 -20.69 10.54 2.32
CA LEU A 188 -20.36 9.98 1.00
C LEU A 188 -19.59 10.98 0.12
N ALA A 189 -19.93 12.26 0.15
CA ALA A 189 -19.20 13.31 -0.58
C ALA A 189 -17.73 13.44 -0.13
N GLY A 190 -17.48 13.35 1.18
CA GLY A 190 -16.12 13.29 1.73
C GLY A 190 -15.34 12.07 1.21
N TRP A 191 -16.00 10.91 1.13
CA TRP A 191 -15.40 9.69 0.58
C TRP A 191 -15.16 9.75 -0.93
N THR A 192 -16.03 10.40 -1.71
CA THR A 192 -15.74 10.70 -3.12
C THR A 192 -14.47 11.54 -3.24
N VAL A 193 -14.36 12.68 -2.52
CA VAL A 193 -13.16 13.53 -2.60
C VAL A 193 -11.90 12.78 -2.17
N PHE A 194 -11.95 12.00 -1.09
CA PHE A 194 -10.82 11.17 -0.67
C PHE A 194 -10.43 10.13 -1.73
N THR A 195 -11.42 9.41 -2.28
CA THR A 195 -11.19 8.35 -3.29
C THR A 195 -10.59 8.93 -4.56
N PHE A 196 -11.09 10.08 -5.03
CA PHE A 196 -10.53 10.81 -6.16
C PHE A 196 -9.06 11.23 -5.94
N LEU A 197 -8.71 11.71 -4.74
CA LEU A 197 -7.33 12.04 -4.40
C LEU A 197 -6.41 10.81 -4.43
N MET A 198 -6.86 9.67 -3.88
CA MET A 198 -6.11 8.41 -3.94
C MET A 198 -6.01 7.86 -5.37
N LEU A 199 -7.06 8.01 -6.17
CA LEU A 199 -7.08 7.63 -7.59
C LEU A 199 -5.99 8.36 -8.38
N MET A 200 -5.82 9.68 -8.16
CA MET A 200 -4.74 10.45 -8.80
C MET A 200 -3.34 9.93 -8.44
N CYS A 201 -3.15 9.38 -7.24
CA CYS A 201 -1.89 8.73 -6.85
C CYS A 201 -1.64 7.39 -7.56
N THR A 202 -2.65 6.75 -8.15
CA THR A 202 -2.50 5.45 -8.85
C THR A 202 -2.12 5.54 -10.32
N LEU A 203 -2.03 6.74 -10.92
CA LEU A 203 -1.76 6.94 -12.35
C LEU A 203 -0.40 6.36 -12.85
N LYS A 204 0.49 5.96 -11.94
CA LYS A 204 1.77 5.26 -12.23
C LYS A 204 1.84 3.85 -11.65
N SER A 205 0.70 3.27 -11.26
CA SER A 205 0.59 1.96 -10.63
C SER A 205 0.14 0.88 -11.64
N THR A 206 -0.55 -0.15 -11.16
CA THR A 206 -1.14 -1.21 -11.99
C THR A 206 -2.53 -0.81 -12.50
N TRP A 207 -2.89 -1.32 -13.68
CA TRP A 207 -4.24 -1.17 -14.24
C TRP A 207 -5.34 -1.71 -13.31
N GLY A 208 -5.07 -2.80 -12.59
CA GLY A 208 -6.02 -3.38 -11.64
C GLY A 208 -6.38 -2.42 -10.51
N LEU A 209 -5.38 -1.78 -9.89
CA LEU A 209 -5.58 -0.83 -8.80
C LEU A 209 -6.22 0.49 -9.28
N PHE A 210 -5.80 0.98 -10.45
CA PHE A 210 -6.39 2.19 -11.04
C PHE A 210 -7.86 2.01 -11.41
N LEU A 211 -8.22 0.88 -12.04
CA LEU A 211 -9.62 0.59 -12.39
C LEU A 211 -10.49 0.33 -11.15
N LEU A 212 -9.94 -0.32 -10.11
CA LEU A 212 -10.58 -0.44 -8.80
C LEU A 212 -10.98 0.93 -8.27
N LEU A 213 -10.02 1.86 -8.09
CA LEU A 213 -10.34 3.19 -7.56
C LEU A 213 -11.19 4.04 -8.51
N THR A 214 -11.06 3.88 -9.84
CA THR A 214 -11.90 4.60 -10.81
C THR A 214 -13.37 4.21 -10.64
N PHE A 215 -13.66 2.90 -10.57
CA PHE A 215 -15.03 2.43 -10.38
C PHE A 215 -15.55 2.73 -8.97
N LEU A 216 -14.69 2.66 -7.95
CA LEU A 216 -15.05 3.04 -6.57
C LEU A 216 -15.41 4.52 -6.43
N ASP A 217 -14.66 5.41 -7.08
CA ASP A 217 -14.93 6.86 -7.06
C ASP A 217 -16.30 7.16 -7.68
N ILE A 218 -16.58 6.54 -8.84
CA ILE A 218 -17.89 6.60 -9.51
C ILE A 218 -19.00 6.02 -8.60
N THR A 219 -18.74 4.92 -7.88
CA THR A 219 -19.68 4.36 -6.90
C THR A 219 -20.00 5.35 -5.79
N PHE A 220 -19.00 5.95 -5.13
CA PHE A 220 -19.24 6.94 -4.09
C PHE A 220 -19.97 8.17 -4.63
N LEU A 221 -19.58 8.67 -5.80
CA LEU A 221 -20.24 9.80 -6.46
C LEU A 221 -21.73 9.52 -6.75
N LEU A 222 -22.06 8.35 -7.30
CA LEU A 222 -23.44 7.97 -7.62
C LEU A 222 -24.28 7.68 -6.36
N LEU A 223 -23.70 7.06 -5.33
CA LEU A 223 -24.36 6.88 -4.03
C LEU A 223 -24.61 8.22 -3.34
N CYS A 224 -23.64 9.14 -3.40
CA CYS A 224 -23.73 10.50 -2.86
C CYS A 224 -24.87 11.28 -3.52
N ILE A 225 -24.84 11.44 -4.86
CA ILE A 225 -25.89 12.13 -5.61
C ILE A 225 -27.24 11.45 -5.39
N GLY A 226 -27.29 10.11 -5.53
CA GLY A 226 -28.51 9.33 -5.32
C GLY A 226 -29.10 9.47 -3.92
N THR A 227 -28.29 9.74 -2.90
CA THR A 227 -28.77 10.00 -1.53
C THR A 227 -29.30 11.42 -1.38
N PHE A 228 -28.63 12.44 -1.92
CA PHE A 228 -29.12 13.82 -1.87
C PHE A 228 -30.45 14.04 -2.59
N ILE A 229 -30.66 13.39 -3.75
CA ILE A 229 -31.91 13.51 -4.53
C ILE A 229 -32.92 12.37 -4.26
N ASP A 230 -32.62 11.52 -3.28
CA ASP A 230 -33.31 10.26 -2.93
C ASP A 230 -33.76 9.40 -4.13
N ASN A 231 -32.87 9.20 -5.10
CA ASN A 231 -33.15 8.41 -6.30
C ASN A 231 -32.51 7.02 -6.22
N ASN A 232 -33.34 6.01 -5.99
CA ASN A 232 -32.92 4.61 -5.91
C ASN A 232 -32.21 4.11 -7.19
N ASN A 233 -32.58 4.59 -8.38
CA ASN A 233 -31.94 4.15 -9.63
C ASN A 233 -30.48 4.61 -9.72
N LEU A 234 -30.14 5.78 -9.14
CA LEU A 234 -28.75 6.23 -9.02
C LEU A 234 -27.99 5.41 -7.97
N LYS A 235 -28.62 5.10 -6.82
CA LYS A 235 -28.04 4.21 -5.80
C LYS A 235 -27.71 2.83 -6.39
N MET A 236 -28.63 2.28 -7.21
CA MET A 236 -28.43 1.03 -7.97
C MET A 236 -27.30 1.13 -9.00
N ALA A 237 -27.23 2.22 -9.76
CA ALA A 237 -26.13 2.45 -10.70
C ALA A 237 -24.76 2.46 -9.98
N GLY A 238 -24.67 3.14 -8.83
CA GLY A 238 -23.48 3.11 -7.97
C GLY A 238 -23.13 1.70 -7.50
N GLY A 239 -24.12 0.88 -7.16
CA GLY A 239 -23.95 -0.55 -6.85
C GLY A 239 -23.33 -1.34 -8.01
N TYR A 240 -23.77 -1.14 -9.26
CA TYR A 240 -23.17 -1.84 -10.41
C TYR A 240 -21.70 -1.47 -10.64
N PHE A 241 -21.33 -0.19 -10.49
CA PHE A 241 -19.91 0.22 -10.52
C PHE A 241 -19.10 -0.39 -9.36
N GLY A 242 -19.72 -0.58 -8.18
CA GLY A 242 -19.03 -1.14 -7.02
C GLY A 242 -18.75 -2.64 -7.16
N ILE A 243 -19.62 -3.37 -7.88
CA ILE A 243 -19.36 -4.74 -8.33
C ILE A 243 -18.12 -4.77 -9.25
N LEU A 244 -18.03 -3.85 -10.23
CA LEU A 244 -16.86 -3.76 -11.13
C LEU A 244 -15.56 -3.43 -10.38
N SER A 245 -15.61 -2.46 -9.45
CA SER A 245 -14.49 -2.15 -8.53
C SER A 245 -14.02 -3.40 -7.79
N SER A 246 -14.95 -4.17 -7.23
CA SER A 246 -14.66 -5.38 -6.46
C SER A 246 -14.00 -6.48 -7.31
N CYS A 247 -14.43 -6.64 -8.57
CA CYS A 247 -13.78 -7.54 -9.52
C CYS A 247 -12.34 -7.11 -9.84
N CYS A 248 -12.08 -5.81 -10.02
CA CYS A 248 -10.73 -5.28 -10.21
C CYS A 248 -9.85 -5.44 -8.96
N GLY A 249 -10.45 -5.33 -7.77
CA GLY A 249 -9.80 -5.61 -6.49
C GLY A 249 -9.42 -7.09 -6.32
N TRP A 250 -10.31 -8.02 -6.65
CA TRP A 250 -9.99 -9.45 -6.66
C TRP A 250 -8.94 -9.86 -7.70
N TYR A 251 -8.93 -9.24 -8.88
CA TYR A 251 -7.83 -9.42 -9.84
C TYR A 251 -6.49 -8.96 -9.24
N SER A 252 -6.46 -7.77 -8.63
CA SER A 252 -5.27 -7.20 -8.01
C SER A 252 -4.80 -8.03 -6.80
N LEU A 253 -5.73 -8.53 -6.00
CA LEU A 253 -5.49 -9.49 -4.92
C LEU A 253 -4.81 -10.75 -5.46
N TYR A 254 -5.41 -11.40 -6.46
CA TYR A 254 -4.90 -12.65 -7.02
C TYR A 254 -3.46 -12.48 -7.54
N CYS A 255 -3.22 -11.44 -8.35
CA CYS A 255 -1.89 -11.09 -8.84
C CYS A 255 -0.85 -10.81 -7.73
N SER A 256 -1.29 -10.50 -6.51
CA SER A 256 -0.41 -10.17 -5.37
C SER A 256 -0.18 -11.34 -4.41
N VAL A 257 -1.08 -12.34 -4.39
CA VAL A 257 -0.95 -13.58 -3.59
C VAL A 257 -0.31 -14.72 -4.39
N VAL A 258 -0.48 -14.71 -5.71
CA VAL A 258 -0.07 -15.82 -6.57
C VAL A 258 1.46 -15.97 -6.60
N SER A 259 1.94 -17.19 -6.36
CA SER A 259 3.35 -17.55 -6.44
C SER A 259 3.52 -18.90 -7.15
N PRO A 260 4.69 -19.19 -7.75
CA PRO A 260 4.98 -20.50 -8.34
C PRO A 260 4.90 -21.66 -7.34
N SER A 261 4.93 -21.38 -6.04
CA SER A 261 4.77 -22.35 -4.96
C SER A 261 3.31 -22.63 -4.55
N ASN A 262 2.34 -21.78 -4.95
CA ASN A 262 0.93 -21.93 -4.54
C ASN A 262 -0.07 -22.07 -5.70
N SER A 263 0.32 -21.76 -6.95
CA SER A 263 -0.57 -21.80 -8.11
C SER A 263 0.18 -22.09 -9.41
N TYR A 264 -0.48 -22.83 -10.30
CA TYR A 264 -0.04 -23.02 -11.69
C TYR A 264 -0.43 -21.83 -12.61
N LEU A 265 -1.36 -20.98 -12.19
CA LEU A 265 -1.91 -19.87 -12.98
C LEU A 265 -1.31 -18.53 -12.53
N ALA A 266 -0.05 -18.29 -12.85
CA ALA A 266 0.67 -17.08 -12.43
C ALA A 266 0.29 -15.83 -13.26
N PHE A 267 -0.87 -15.22 -12.98
CA PHE A 267 -1.23 -13.93 -13.58
C PHE A 267 -0.38 -12.80 -13.01
N LYS A 268 0.41 -12.13 -13.86
CA LYS A 268 1.18 -10.94 -13.50
C LYS A 268 0.29 -9.69 -13.55
N ALA A 269 0.46 -8.80 -12.58
CA ALA A 269 -0.20 -7.49 -12.60
C ALA A 269 0.34 -6.65 -13.77
N HIS A 270 -0.56 -6.08 -14.59
CA HIS A 270 -0.18 -5.22 -15.70
C HIS A 270 0.02 -3.78 -15.21
N THR A 271 1.24 -3.26 -15.35
CA THR A 271 1.58 -1.86 -15.02
C THR A 271 1.07 -0.89 -16.08
N MET A 272 0.83 0.36 -15.69
CA MET A 272 0.54 1.42 -16.65
C MET A 272 1.81 1.86 -17.43
N PRO A 273 1.66 2.48 -18.61
CA PRO A 273 2.78 3.01 -19.38
C PRO A 273 3.59 4.01 -18.55
N ASN A 274 4.92 3.87 -18.56
CA ASN A 274 5.86 4.71 -17.78
C ASN A 274 5.67 4.65 -16.25
N ALA A 275 5.10 3.55 -15.72
CA ALA A 275 5.28 3.18 -14.32
C ALA A 275 6.78 2.94 -14.02
N PRO A 276 7.29 3.40 -12.86
CA PRO A 276 8.69 3.20 -12.45
C PRO A 276 9.00 1.76 -12.02
#